data_AF-A0AAV6LYZ3-F1
#
_entry.id   AF-A0AAV6LYZ3-F1
#
_cell.length_a   1.000
_cell.length_b   1.000
_cell.length_c   1.000
_cell.angle_alpha   90.00
_cell.angle_beta   90.00
_cell.angle_gamma   90.00
#
_symmetry.space_group_name_H-M   'P 1'
#
loop_
_entity.id
_entity.type
_entity.pdbx_description
1 polymer ?
#
loop_
_entity_poly.entity_id
_entity_poly.type
_entity_poly.pdbx_seq_one_letter_code
_entity_poly.pdbx_strand_id
1 'polypeptide(L)'
;MGSLSQQCGMLLIFISIFLAGFVSFSFASPVIKRFEFNVEWKKVRRLGHTKQLLTVNGQYPGPTIAVHEGDTVRIKVNNCMNENTTIHWHGVKQLRTGWADGPAYITQCPIRAGESYTYKFSVNDQRGTLWWHAHYSWQRASVHGAFIIYPRMPYPFSSSPIEAEIPILFGEWWNGDVEEVENEMLKHGGGPNVSDAYTINGLPGPLYPSSTKDTFISTVERGKTYLLRVINAALNNELFFAIANHTLTVVEVDAAYTKPFNTTAIMIAPGQTTTLLLNTDQVPEHSQMFPMAITPYVTSIFPFNNSTSIGFLRYNSTKIKKFSSKLPENLPEMKDTAFATAFLNKLRSLGSPMYPCNVPKTVHKRVVITISLNLQDCPSGKSCQGHTSWGLAMGLIVRNGVGESKSLLPPPKDLPLC
;
A
#
# COMPACT_ATOMS: atom_id res chain seq x y z
N MET A 1 -24.90 -86.46 -27.26
CA MET A 1 -24.47 -87.25 -26.09
C MET A 1 -23.13 -86.71 -25.62
N GLY A 2 -23.01 -86.34 -24.34
CA GLY A 2 -21.79 -85.90 -23.61
C GLY A 2 -21.36 -84.45 -23.91
N SER A 3 -21.43 -83.43 -23.04
CA SER A 3 -21.19 -83.18 -21.59
C SER A 3 -19.73 -82.92 -21.19
N LEU A 4 -19.55 -81.78 -20.48
CA LEU A 4 -18.48 -81.41 -19.52
C LEU A 4 -17.10 -81.09 -20.10
N SER A 5 -16.24 -80.23 -19.54
CA SER A 5 -16.29 -79.03 -18.68
C SER A 5 -14.83 -78.64 -18.39
N GLN A 6 -14.61 -77.36 -18.04
CA GLN A 6 -13.47 -76.80 -17.27
C GLN A 6 -12.15 -76.36 -17.98
N GLN A 7 -12.07 -75.02 -18.12
CA GLN A 7 -11.06 -74.09 -17.57
C GLN A 7 -9.56 -74.41 -17.73
N CYS A 8 -8.78 -73.49 -18.33
CA CYS A 8 -8.08 -72.38 -17.63
C CYS A 8 -7.00 -71.77 -18.55
N GLY A 9 -6.75 -70.45 -18.48
CA GLY A 9 -5.46 -69.86 -18.87
C GLY A 9 -5.46 -68.77 -19.96
N MET A 10 -5.44 -67.52 -19.51
CA MET A 10 -5.23 -66.23 -20.19
C MET A 10 -4.24 -66.19 -21.38
N LEU A 11 -4.59 -65.43 -22.43
CA LEU A 11 -3.82 -64.25 -22.88
C LEU A 11 -4.61 -63.46 -23.94
N LEU A 12 -5.33 -62.41 -23.55
CA LEU A 12 -5.86 -61.42 -24.49
C LEU A 12 -5.53 -60.02 -23.99
N ILE A 13 -4.76 -59.33 -24.82
CA ILE A 13 -4.23 -57.98 -24.68
C ILE A 13 -5.42 -57.00 -24.71
N PHE A 14 -5.76 -56.41 -23.56
CA PHE A 14 -6.61 -55.23 -23.50
C PHE A 14 -5.74 -53.99 -23.39
N ILE A 15 -5.61 -53.25 -24.50
CA ILE A 15 -5.10 -51.88 -24.51
C ILE A 15 -6.22 -51.00 -23.94
N SER A 16 -6.18 -50.72 -22.65
CA SER A 16 -7.03 -49.72 -22.02
C SER A 16 -6.43 -48.34 -22.28
N ILE A 17 -7.09 -47.55 -23.12
CA ILE A 17 -6.82 -46.13 -23.34
C ILE A 17 -7.16 -45.40 -22.04
N PHE A 18 -6.15 -45.16 -21.20
CA PHE A 18 -6.22 -44.19 -20.10
C PHE A 18 -6.15 -42.78 -20.73
N LEU A 19 -7.30 -42.20 -21.06
CA LEU A 19 -7.41 -40.78 -21.34
C LEU A 19 -7.27 -40.03 -19.99
N ALA A 20 -6.03 -39.91 -19.51
CA ALA A 20 -5.72 -38.97 -18.44
C ALA A 20 -5.96 -37.57 -19.00
N GLY A 21 -7.02 -36.91 -18.52
CA GLY A 21 -7.26 -35.49 -18.75
C GLY A 21 -6.10 -34.68 -18.17
N PHE A 22 -5.06 -34.47 -18.97
CA PHE A 22 -4.06 -33.45 -18.72
C PHE A 22 -4.78 -32.10 -18.82
N VAL A 23 -5.23 -31.59 -17.67
CA VAL A 23 -5.45 -30.15 -17.51
C VAL A 23 -4.10 -29.51 -17.81
N SER A 24 -3.96 -29.02 -19.02
CA SER A 24 -2.78 -28.26 -19.44
C SER A 24 -2.81 -26.98 -18.64
N PHE A 25 -2.13 -26.96 -17.49
CA PHE A 25 -1.75 -25.70 -16.86
C PHE A 25 -0.80 -25.02 -17.83
N SER A 26 -1.35 -24.16 -18.69
CA SER A 26 -0.58 -23.25 -19.51
C SER A 26 0.13 -22.31 -18.56
N PHE A 27 1.36 -22.64 -18.18
CA PHE A 27 2.24 -21.70 -17.49
C PHE A 27 2.55 -20.60 -18.51
N ALA A 28 1.74 -19.56 -18.51
CA ALA A 28 2.04 -18.36 -19.27
C ALA A 28 3.46 -17.90 -18.90
N SER A 29 4.33 -17.80 -19.90
CA SER A 29 5.69 -17.29 -19.73
C SER A 29 5.66 -15.95 -18.99
N PRO A 30 6.65 -15.66 -18.12
CA PRO A 30 6.69 -14.40 -17.38
C PRO A 30 6.53 -13.22 -18.32
N VAL A 31 5.43 -12.47 -18.18
CA VAL A 31 5.18 -11.28 -18.99
C VAL A 31 6.00 -10.15 -18.39
N ILE A 32 6.83 -9.51 -19.22
CA ILE A 32 7.56 -8.31 -18.79
C ILE A 32 6.63 -7.10 -18.91
N LYS A 33 6.18 -6.58 -17.77
CA LYS A 33 5.43 -5.32 -17.67
C LYS A 33 6.40 -4.16 -17.59
N ARG A 34 6.21 -3.15 -18.46
CA ARG A 34 7.10 -1.99 -18.58
C ARG A 34 6.37 -0.72 -18.20
N PHE A 35 7.03 0.11 -17.41
CA PHE A 35 6.55 1.42 -17.01
C PHE A 35 7.68 2.45 -17.14
N GLU A 36 7.30 3.71 -17.33
CA GLU A 36 8.22 4.84 -17.36
C GLU A 36 7.69 5.94 -16.44
N PHE A 37 8.55 6.38 -15.53
CA PHE A 37 8.26 7.36 -14.48
C PHE A 37 9.17 8.56 -14.69
N ASN A 38 8.57 9.70 -15.05
CA ASN A 38 9.24 10.99 -15.05
C ASN A 38 8.94 11.67 -13.72
N VAL A 39 9.95 11.78 -12.86
CA VAL A 39 9.83 12.52 -11.60
C VAL A 39 10.05 14.00 -11.92
N GLU A 40 9.01 14.80 -11.76
CA GLU A 40 8.98 16.18 -12.25
C GLU A 40 8.14 17.11 -11.37
N TRP A 41 8.47 18.40 -11.43
CA TRP A 41 7.75 19.47 -10.76
C TRP A 41 6.45 19.84 -11.48
N LYS A 42 5.35 19.93 -10.74
CA LYS A 42 4.07 20.41 -11.26
C LYS A 42 3.38 21.37 -10.29
N LYS A 43 2.74 22.41 -10.83
CA LYS A 43 1.89 23.31 -10.03
C LYS A 43 0.64 22.57 -9.59
N VAL A 44 0.43 22.48 -8.28
CA VAL A 44 -0.78 21.90 -7.69
C VAL A 44 -1.37 22.92 -6.72
N ARG A 45 -2.70 23.06 -6.76
CA ARG A 45 -3.45 23.94 -5.87
C ARG A 45 -4.30 23.13 -4.89
N ARG A 46 -4.18 23.40 -3.60
CA ARG A 46 -5.03 22.88 -2.50
C ARG A 46 -5.16 23.93 -1.43
N LEU A 47 -6.24 23.89 -0.64
CA LEU A 47 -6.47 24.83 0.47
C LEU A 47 -6.45 26.31 0.05
N GLY A 48 -6.61 26.60 -1.24
CA GLY A 48 -6.46 27.95 -1.81
C GLY A 48 -5.03 28.35 -2.21
N HIS A 49 -4.01 27.56 -1.84
CA HIS A 49 -2.59 27.79 -2.11
C HIS A 49 -2.10 26.97 -3.30
N THR A 50 -1.32 27.61 -4.19
CA THR A 50 -0.65 26.93 -5.31
C THR A 50 0.83 26.82 -4.99
N LYS A 51 1.39 25.60 -5.08
CA LYS A 51 2.83 25.38 -4.94
C LYS A 51 3.36 24.44 -6.03
N GLN A 52 4.68 24.44 -6.22
CA GLN A 52 5.35 23.38 -6.94
C GLN A 52 5.28 22.10 -6.10
N LEU A 53 4.92 20.99 -6.73
CA LEU A 53 4.81 19.69 -6.10
C LEU A 53 5.55 18.67 -6.94
N LEU A 54 6.31 17.78 -6.29
CA LEU A 54 6.90 16.63 -6.96
C LEU A 54 5.83 15.62 -7.34
N THR A 55 5.86 15.20 -8.60
CA THR A 55 4.89 14.28 -9.18
C THR A 55 5.59 13.24 -10.04
N VAL A 56 4.88 12.16 -10.35
CA VAL A 56 5.30 11.20 -11.37
C VAL A 56 4.38 11.34 -12.57
N ASN A 57 4.94 11.61 -13.75
CA ASN A 57 4.18 11.83 -14.99
C ASN A 57 3.07 12.88 -14.82
N GLY A 58 3.34 13.93 -14.05
CA GLY A 58 2.41 15.00 -13.75
C GLY A 58 1.19 14.60 -12.91
N GLN A 59 1.20 13.46 -12.23
CA GLN A 59 0.09 12.95 -11.42
C GLN A 59 0.39 13.02 -9.92
N TYR A 60 -0.62 13.41 -9.14
CA TYR A 60 -0.63 13.37 -7.68
C TYR A 60 -2.02 12.94 -7.16
N PRO A 61 -2.15 11.79 -6.47
CA PRO A 61 -1.14 10.73 -6.36
C PRO A 61 -0.66 10.23 -7.74
N GLY A 62 0.51 9.61 -7.79
CA GLY A 62 1.11 9.09 -9.00
C GLY A 62 0.35 7.90 -9.61
N PRO A 63 0.76 7.45 -10.81
CA PRO A 63 0.08 6.37 -11.53
C PRO A 63 0.09 5.06 -10.74
N THR A 64 -0.99 4.28 -10.89
CA THR A 64 -1.05 2.92 -10.35
C THR A 64 -0.20 1.98 -11.21
N ILE A 65 0.67 1.21 -10.58
CA ILE A 65 1.32 0.05 -11.20
C ILE A 65 0.39 -1.15 -11.00
N ALA A 66 -0.02 -1.78 -12.10
CA ALA A 66 -0.91 -2.93 -12.05
C ALA A 66 -0.30 -4.10 -12.82
N VAL A 67 -0.05 -5.20 -12.11
CA VAL A 67 0.64 -6.40 -12.62
C VAL A 67 -0.07 -7.65 -12.12
N HIS A 68 0.27 -8.81 -12.66
CA HIS A 68 -0.20 -10.10 -12.12
C HIS A 68 0.91 -10.77 -11.32
N GLU A 69 0.51 -11.62 -10.38
CA GLU A 69 1.45 -12.53 -9.72
C GLU A 69 2.31 -13.26 -10.76
N GLY A 70 3.62 -13.32 -10.55
CA GLY A 70 4.63 -13.91 -11.41
C GLY A 70 5.05 -13.07 -12.63
N ASP A 71 4.53 -11.86 -12.80
CA ASP A 71 5.05 -10.92 -13.80
C ASP A 71 6.48 -10.47 -13.43
N THR A 72 7.29 -10.19 -14.45
CA THR A 72 8.52 -9.41 -14.30
C THR A 72 8.21 -7.95 -14.55
N VAL A 73 8.60 -7.08 -13.63
CA VAL A 73 8.34 -5.65 -13.71
C VAL A 73 9.64 -4.93 -14.06
N ARG A 74 9.56 -4.01 -15.02
CA ARG A 74 10.66 -3.13 -15.42
C ARG A 74 10.17 -1.68 -15.43
N ILE A 75 10.67 -0.86 -14.51
CA ILE A 75 10.29 0.55 -14.40
C ILE A 75 11.54 1.41 -14.64
N LYS A 76 11.51 2.23 -15.69
CA LYS A 76 12.53 3.25 -15.93
C LYS A 76 12.11 4.52 -15.21
N VAL A 77 12.90 4.95 -14.24
CA VAL A 77 12.70 6.21 -13.53
C VAL A 77 13.68 7.23 -14.11
N ASN A 78 13.14 8.28 -14.72
CA ASN A 78 13.88 9.45 -15.20
C ASN A 78 13.73 10.56 -14.15
N ASN A 79 14.84 11.06 -13.63
CA ASN A 79 14.83 12.18 -12.72
C ASN A 79 14.91 13.50 -13.51
N CYS A 80 13.77 14.13 -13.73
CA CYS A 80 13.66 15.39 -14.50
C CYS A 80 13.85 16.63 -13.62
N MET A 81 14.30 16.46 -12.38
CA MET A 81 14.50 17.52 -11.40
C MET A 81 15.97 17.90 -11.28
N ASN A 82 16.23 18.97 -10.53
CA ASN A 82 17.56 19.41 -10.09
C ASN A 82 17.98 18.81 -8.73
N GLU A 83 17.17 17.91 -8.18
CA GLU A 83 17.39 17.24 -6.90
C GLU A 83 17.56 15.74 -7.08
N ASN A 84 18.15 15.06 -6.10
CA ASN A 84 18.29 13.61 -6.09
C ASN A 84 16.95 12.91 -5.81
N THR A 85 16.78 11.68 -6.28
CA THR A 85 15.60 10.87 -5.95
C THR A 85 15.89 9.38 -5.98
N THR A 86 15.03 8.59 -5.34
CA THR A 86 14.96 7.12 -5.48
C THR A 86 13.51 6.69 -5.34
N ILE A 87 13.13 5.53 -5.89
CA ILE A 87 11.77 4.99 -5.78
C ILE A 87 11.84 3.61 -5.15
N HIS A 88 11.01 3.37 -4.15
CA HIS A 88 10.85 2.09 -3.47
C HIS A 88 9.48 1.46 -3.78
N TRP A 89 9.49 0.13 -3.89
CA TRP A 89 8.32 -0.71 -4.19
C TRP A 89 7.84 -1.37 -2.90
N HIS A 90 7.16 -0.60 -2.07
CA HIS A 90 6.82 -0.97 -0.70
C HIS A 90 6.14 -2.33 -0.61
N GLY A 91 6.71 -3.22 0.19
CA GLY A 91 6.21 -4.57 0.43
C GLY A 91 6.52 -5.59 -0.67
N VAL A 92 7.09 -5.19 -1.82
CA VAL A 92 7.61 -6.16 -2.79
C VAL A 92 8.82 -6.88 -2.17
N LYS A 93 8.80 -8.21 -2.13
CA LYS A 93 9.80 -9.03 -1.41
C LYS A 93 11.24 -8.89 -1.92
N GLN A 94 11.43 -8.35 -3.13
CA GLN A 94 12.72 -8.22 -3.81
C GLN A 94 13.61 -9.47 -3.71
N LEU A 95 13.01 -10.64 -3.95
CA LEU A 95 13.71 -11.91 -3.81
C LEU A 95 14.93 -11.94 -4.74
N ARG A 96 16.10 -11.86 -4.11
CA ARG A 96 17.42 -11.79 -4.75
C ARG A 96 17.68 -10.53 -5.56
N THR A 97 16.79 -9.54 -5.58
CA THR A 97 16.87 -8.30 -6.40
C THR A 97 17.00 -7.04 -5.56
N GLY A 98 17.75 -7.10 -4.45
CA GLY A 98 17.88 -5.99 -3.49
C GLY A 98 18.37 -4.67 -4.09
N TRP A 99 19.16 -4.68 -5.17
CA TRP A 99 19.57 -3.46 -5.88
C TRP A 99 18.42 -2.71 -6.57
N ALA A 100 17.26 -3.35 -6.74
CA ALA A 100 16.05 -2.74 -7.27
C ALA A 100 15.07 -2.33 -6.15
N ASP A 101 15.50 -2.34 -4.90
CA ASP A 101 14.63 -2.03 -3.77
C ASP A 101 14.35 -0.54 -3.63
N GLY A 102 15.36 0.34 -3.79
CA GLY A 102 15.18 1.80 -3.83
C GLY A 102 15.71 2.64 -2.67
N PRO A 103 15.77 2.18 -1.41
CA PRO A 103 16.20 3.03 -0.30
C PRO A 103 17.60 3.65 -0.50
N ALA A 104 17.64 4.98 -0.53
CA ALA A 104 18.88 5.73 -0.79
C ALA A 104 19.92 5.47 0.30
N TYR A 105 21.16 5.26 -0.11
CA TYR A 105 22.32 4.94 0.74
C TYR A 105 22.22 3.62 1.51
N ILE A 106 21.19 2.80 1.25
CA ILE A 106 21.07 1.43 1.76
C ILE A 106 21.28 0.43 0.62
N THR A 107 20.47 0.51 -0.44
CA THR A 107 20.54 -0.43 -1.58
C THR A 107 21.08 0.19 -2.87
N GLN A 108 21.12 1.52 -2.94
CA GLN A 108 21.65 2.27 -4.08
C GLN A 108 22.06 3.69 -3.67
N CYS A 109 22.93 4.33 -4.45
CA CYS A 109 23.02 5.78 -4.42
C CYS A 109 21.79 6.42 -5.11
N PRO A 110 21.48 7.70 -4.80
CA PRO A 110 20.37 8.38 -5.44
C PRO A 110 20.55 8.51 -6.96
N ILE A 111 19.43 8.52 -7.69
CA ILE A 111 19.38 8.90 -9.10
C ILE A 111 19.60 10.41 -9.16
N ARG A 112 20.71 10.87 -9.73
CA ARG A 112 21.05 12.30 -9.76
C ARG A 112 20.16 13.06 -10.73
N ALA A 113 20.19 14.39 -10.61
CA ALA A 113 19.51 15.30 -11.52
C ALA A 113 19.82 14.98 -12.99
N GLY A 114 18.79 14.80 -13.81
CA GLY A 114 18.92 14.47 -15.24
C GLY A 114 19.31 13.02 -15.54
N GLU A 115 19.61 12.20 -14.54
CA GLU A 115 19.94 10.79 -14.72
C GLU A 115 18.70 9.89 -14.69
N SER A 116 18.90 8.60 -14.96
CA SER A 116 17.82 7.61 -14.94
C SER A 116 18.32 6.27 -14.43
N TYR A 117 17.41 5.49 -13.82
CA TYR A 117 17.71 4.13 -13.39
C TYR A 117 16.53 3.21 -13.71
N THR A 118 16.85 1.98 -14.13
CA THR A 118 15.84 0.96 -14.43
C THR A 118 15.75 -0.06 -13.30
N TYR A 119 14.65 -0.02 -12.57
CA TYR A 119 14.31 -1.06 -11.60
C TYR A 119 13.78 -2.29 -12.33
N LYS A 120 14.31 -3.47 -12.00
CA LYS A 120 13.88 -4.75 -12.58
C LYS A 120 13.80 -5.84 -11.51
N PHE A 121 12.61 -6.39 -11.33
CA PHE A 121 12.35 -7.46 -10.35
C PHE A 121 11.16 -8.32 -10.78
N SER A 122 10.95 -9.46 -10.13
CA SER A 122 9.78 -10.32 -10.36
C SER A 122 8.88 -10.35 -9.13
N VAL A 123 7.57 -10.35 -9.35
CA VAL A 123 6.57 -10.35 -8.27
C VAL A 123 6.10 -11.77 -8.03
N ASN A 124 6.90 -12.55 -7.32
CA ASN A 124 6.62 -13.97 -7.07
C ASN A 124 5.96 -14.16 -5.71
N ASP A 125 4.98 -15.06 -5.64
CA ASP A 125 4.27 -15.42 -4.41
C ASP A 125 3.71 -14.21 -3.64
N GLN A 126 3.25 -13.18 -4.34
CA GLN A 126 2.59 -12.01 -3.79
C GLN A 126 1.37 -11.66 -4.64
N ARG A 127 0.30 -11.20 -3.98
CA ARG A 127 -0.94 -10.77 -4.61
C ARG A 127 -1.67 -9.81 -3.68
N GLY A 128 -2.36 -8.82 -4.21
CA GLY A 128 -3.09 -7.84 -3.43
C GLY A 128 -2.62 -6.41 -3.64
N THR A 129 -2.87 -5.58 -2.64
CA THR A 129 -2.55 -4.16 -2.62
C THR A 129 -1.21 -3.92 -1.95
N LEU A 130 -0.32 -3.24 -2.65
CA LEU A 130 0.90 -2.61 -2.16
C LEU A 130 0.91 -1.17 -2.67
N TRP A 131 2.03 -0.48 -2.51
CA TRP A 131 2.22 0.86 -3.03
C TRP A 131 3.69 1.10 -3.37
N TRP A 132 3.97 2.18 -4.08
CA TRP A 132 5.32 2.64 -4.36
C TRP A 132 5.45 4.08 -3.90
N HIS A 133 6.65 4.48 -3.52
CA HIS A 133 6.92 5.85 -3.09
C HIS A 133 8.38 6.24 -3.27
N ALA A 134 8.67 7.54 -3.29
CA ALA A 134 10.04 7.99 -3.21
C ALA A 134 10.69 7.53 -1.90
N HIS A 135 11.97 7.14 -1.93
CA HIS A 135 12.71 6.71 -0.75
C HIS A 135 13.97 7.54 -0.53
N TYR A 136 13.83 8.83 -0.83
CA TYR A 136 14.82 9.88 -0.65
C TYR A 136 14.15 11.06 0.06
N SER A 137 14.65 11.42 1.25
CA SER A 137 14.08 12.51 2.05
C SER A 137 12.57 12.35 2.29
N TRP A 138 11.84 13.44 2.48
CA TRP A 138 10.39 13.47 2.58
C TRP A 138 9.65 13.51 1.22
N GLN A 139 10.31 13.21 0.10
CA GLN A 139 9.70 13.28 -1.24
C GLN A 139 8.45 12.39 -1.38
N ARG A 140 8.32 11.32 -0.58
CA ARG A 140 7.12 10.47 -0.56
C ARG A 140 5.83 11.20 -0.14
N ALA A 141 5.92 12.41 0.41
CA ALA A 141 4.75 13.26 0.67
C ALA A 141 3.87 13.44 -0.58
N SER A 142 4.47 13.45 -1.77
CA SER A 142 3.74 13.59 -3.04
C SER A 142 4.17 12.62 -4.14
N VAL A 143 5.37 12.05 -4.05
CA VAL A 143 5.86 11.02 -4.97
C VAL A 143 5.48 9.65 -4.43
N HIS A 144 4.24 9.23 -4.66
CA HIS A 144 3.72 7.92 -4.29
C HIS A 144 2.54 7.49 -5.17
N GLY A 145 2.25 6.20 -5.23
CA GLY A 145 1.09 5.66 -5.95
C GLY A 145 0.83 4.19 -5.61
N ALA A 146 -0.31 3.66 -6.05
CA ALA A 146 -0.69 2.28 -5.75
C ALA A 146 0.13 1.26 -6.58
N PHE A 147 0.37 0.09 -5.99
CA PHE A 147 0.97 -1.06 -6.66
C PHE A 147 0.04 -2.27 -6.45
N ILE A 148 -0.71 -2.65 -7.49
CA ILE A 148 -1.70 -3.71 -7.43
C ILE A 148 -1.16 -4.96 -8.10
N ILE A 149 -1.21 -6.08 -7.39
CA ILE A 149 -0.80 -7.39 -7.87
C ILE A 149 -2.04 -8.28 -7.98
N TYR A 150 -2.55 -8.47 -9.18
CA TYR A 150 -3.70 -9.33 -9.41
C TYR A 150 -3.34 -10.81 -9.18
N PRO A 151 -4.20 -11.58 -8.50
CA PRO A 151 -3.96 -12.99 -8.31
C PRO A 151 -4.13 -13.75 -9.63
N ARG A 152 -3.46 -14.90 -9.76
CA ARG A 152 -3.70 -15.84 -10.88
C ARG A 152 -4.95 -16.69 -10.68
N MET A 153 -5.41 -16.80 -9.44
CA MET A 153 -6.58 -17.57 -9.03
C MET A 153 -7.71 -16.63 -8.60
N PRO A 154 -8.97 -17.07 -8.65
CA PRO A 154 -10.08 -16.31 -8.09
C PRO A 154 -9.84 -15.93 -6.62
N TYR A 155 -10.37 -14.77 -6.21
CA TYR A 155 -10.27 -14.32 -4.83
C TYR A 155 -10.90 -15.34 -3.87
N PRO A 156 -10.22 -15.73 -2.77
CA PRO A 156 -10.70 -16.77 -1.86
C PRO A 156 -11.80 -16.30 -0.89
N PHE A 157 -12.20 -15.04 -0.97
CA PHE A 157 -13.05 -14.37 0.02
C PHE A 157 -14.35 -13.81 -0.55
N SER A 158 -14.60 -13.94 -1.86
CA SER A 158 -15.82 -13.43 -2.49
C SER A 158 -16.52 -14.52 -3.28
N SER A 159 -17.73 -14.87 -2.86
CA SER A 159 -18.65 -15.70 -3.64
C SER A 159 -19.41 -14.88 -4.69
N SER A 160 -19.52 -13.57 -4.48
CA SER A 160 -20.17 -12.64 -5.41
C SER A 160 -19.14 -12.02 -6.38
N PRO A 161 -19.54 -11.66 -7.60
CA PRO A 161 -18.68 -10.89 -8.50
C PRO A 161 -18.28 -9.55 -7.87
N ILE A 162 -16.99 -9.21 -7.96
CA ILE A 162 -16.50 -7.87 -7.64
C ILE A 162 -16.80 -6.98 -8.85
N GLU A 163 -17.59 -5.93 -8.65
CA GLU A 163 -17.99 -4.99 -9.70
C GLU A 163 -16.80 -4.13 -10.15
N ALA A 164 -16.09 -3.54 -9.18
CA ALA A 164 -14.87 -2.79 -9.45
C ALA A 164 -13.96 -2.73 -8.22
N GLU A 165 -12.71 -2.38 -8.47
CA GLU A 165 -11.70 -2.13 -7.44
C GLU A 165 -11.38 -0.63 -7.41
N ILE A 166 -11.33 -0.04 -6.21
CA ILE A 166 -11.19 1.40 -6.01
C ILE A 166 -9.97 1.64 -5.11
N PRO A 167 -8.86 2.16 -5.67
CA PRO A 167 -7.73 2.63 -4.86
C PRO A 167 -8.13 3.84 -4.01
N ILE A 168 -7.78 3.79 -2.72
CA ILE A 168 -8.00 4.88 -1.77
C ILE A 168 -6.68 5.14 -1.04
N LEU A 169 -6.00 6.21 -1.42
CA LEU A 169 -4.71 6.60 -0.87
C LEU A 169 -4.91 7.74 0.13
N PHE A 170 -4.54 7.51 1.38
CA PHE A 170 -4.48 8.57 2.38
C PHE A 170 -3.12 9.25 2.32
N GLY A 171 -3.10 10.57 2.52
CA GLY A 171 -1.87 11.34 2.54
C GLY A 171 -1.99 12.59 3.38
N GLU A 172 -0.91 13.36 3.43
CA GLU A 172 -0.82 14.65 4.11
C GLU A 172 -0.45 15.75 3.10
N TRP A 173 -0.90 16.97 3.37
CA TRP A 173 -0.60 18.15 2.58
C TRP A 173 -0.05 19.25 3.47
N TRP A 174 1.08 19.83 3.05
CA TRP A 174 1.62 21.07 3.58
C TRP A 174 1.44 22.17 2.53
N ASN A 175 1.10 23.38 2.96
CA ASN A 175 1.10 24.57 2.10
C ASN A 175 2.53 25.02 1.76
N GLY A 176 3.46 24.85 2.71
CA GLY A 176 4.89 25.08 2.50
C GLY A 176 5.57 23.96 1.69
N ASP A 177 6.84 24.16 1.35
CA ASP A 177 7.67 23.10 0.78
C ASP A 177 7.95 22.02 1.84
N VAL A 178 7.78 20.75 1.45
CA VAL A 178 7.97 19.62 2.36
C VAL A 178 9.47 19.45 2.68
N GLU A 179 10.35 19.74 1.72
CA GLU A 179 11.80 19.68 1.97
C GLU A 179 12.23 20.78 2.94
N GLU A 180 11.63 21.98 2.88
CA GLU A 180 11.86 23.04 3.87
C GLU A 180 11.38 22.64 5.27
N VAL A 181 10.23 21.96 5.38
CA VAL A 181 9.74 21.41 6.66
C VAL A 181 10.73 20.42 7.25
N GLU A 182 11.28 19.52 6.44
CA GLU A 182 12.32 18.56 6.86
C GLU A 182 13.62 19.28 7.23
N ASN A 183 14.08 20.24 6.42
CA ASN A 183 15.31 20.97 6.65
C ASN A 183 15.28 21.80 7.94
N GLU A 184 14.17 22.49 8.22
CA GLU A 184 14.00 23.23 9.47
C GLU A 184 13.94 22.29 10.68
N MET A 185 13.27 21.14 10.56
CA MET A 185 13.28 20.07 11.57
C MET A 185 14.72 19.60 11.85
N LEU A 186 15.51 19.27 10.83
CA LEU A 186 16.89 18.80 10.98
C LEU A 186 17.83 19.88 11.54
N LYS A 187 17.62 21.14 11.16
CA LYS A 187 18.43 22.28 11.60
C LYS A 187 18.23 22.64 13.06
N HIS A 188 16.98 22.61 13.54
CA HIS A 188 16.63 22.99 14.91
C HIS A 188 16.51 21.80 15.86
N GLY A 189 16.30 20.60 15.32
CA GLY A 189 16.07 19.37 16.06
C GLY A 189 14.69 19.25 16.71
N GLY A 190 13.77 20.15 16.37
CA GLY A 190 12.38 20.04 16.80
C GLY A 190 11.64 18.91 16.07
N GLY A 191 10.38 18.69 16.43
CA GLY A 191 9.47 17.94 15.57
C GLY A 191 9.16 18.74 14.29
N PRO A 192 8.78 18.06 13.20
CA PRO A 192 8.39 18.73 11.97
C PRO A 192 7.10 19.52 12.19
N ASN A 193 6.91 20.60 11.44
CA ASN A 193 5.61 21.28 11.39
C ASN A 193 4.53 20.29 10.93
N VAL A 194 3.39 20.29 11.63
CA VAL A 194 2.25 19.42 11.29
C VAL A 194 1.68 19.79 9.92
N SER A 195 1.13 18.81 9.20
CA SER A 195 0.49 19.06 7.91
C SER A 195 -0.71 19.98 8.04
N ASP A 196 -0.99 20.79 7.02
CA ASP A 196 -2.18 21.64 6.95
C ASP A 196 -3.47 20.83 6.67
N ALA A 197 -3.36 19.66 6.05
CA ALA A 197 -4.50 18.79 5.79
C ALA A 197 -4.13 17.32 5.64
N TYR A 198 -5.02 16.43 6.09
CA TYR A 198 -5.10 15.08 5.54
C TYR A 198 -5.82 15.07 4.20
N THR A 199 -5.55 14.07 3.37
CA THR A 199 -6.15 13.93 2.04
C THR A 199 -6.61 12.51 1.77
N ILE A 200 -7.68 12.38 0.98
CA ILE A 200 -8.10 11.13 0.35
C ILE A 200 -7.88 11.28 -1.15
N ASN A 201 -7.04 10.42 -1.74
CA ASN A 201 -6.57 10.52 -3.12
C ASN A 201 -6.05 11.92 -3.48
N GLY A 202 -5.26 12.52 -2.58
CA GLY A 202 -4.65 13.84 -2.76
C GLY A 202 -5.63 15.02 -2.66
N LEU A 203 -6.87 14.80 -2.20
CA LEU A 203 -7.92 15.80 -2.05
C LEU A 203 -8.28 15.99 -0.56
N PRO A 204 -8.17 17.22 0.01
CA PRO A 204 -8.45 17.49 1.42
C PRO A 204 -9.92 17.28 1.82
N GLY A 205 -10.85 17.53 0.91
CA GLY A 205 -12.27 17.46 1.21
C GLY A 205 -12.86 18.75 1.77
N PRO A 206 -14.18 18.75 2.02
CA PRO A 206 -14.97 19.96 2.26
C PRO A 206 -14.79 20.62 3.62
N LEU A 207 -14.20 19.91 4.60
CA LEU A 207 -13.99 20.45 5.94
C LEU A 207 -12.86 21.49 5.97
N TYR A 208 -12.01 21.51 4.95
CA TYR A 208 -10.94 22.47 4.84
C TYR A 208 -11.36 23.71 4.05
N PRO A 209 -10.80 24.89 4.38
CA PRO A 209 -11.02 26.11 3.61
C PRO A 209 -10.73 25.89 2.12
N SER A 210 -11.56 26.49 1.27
CA SER A 210 -11.37 26.50 -0.19
C SER A 210 -11.26 25.12 -0.86
N SER A 211 -11.77 24.05 -0.21
CA SER A 211 -11.54 22.66 -0.64
C SER A 211 -12.81 21.87 -0.99
N THR A 212 -13.98 22.52 -1.03
CA THR A 212 -15.24 21.87 -1.40
C THR A 212 -15.20 21.23 -2.81
N LYS A 213 -14.45 21.84 -3.74
CA LYS A 213 -14.22 21.27 -5.08
C LYS A 213 -13.12 20.20 -5.11
N ASP A 214 -12.23 20.23 -4.13
CA ASP A 214 -11.15 19.28 -3.93
C ASP A 214 -11.62 18.15 -3.00
N THR A 215 -12.68 17.46 -3.40
CA THR A 215 -13.31 16.38 -2.63
C THR A 215 -13.33 15.11 -3.45
N PHE A 216 -12.78 14.02 -2.89
CA PHE A 216 -12.85 12.71 -3.52
C PHE A 216 -14.30 12.17 -3.48
N ILE A 217 -14.82 11.76 -4.64
CA ILE A 217 -16.14 11.14 -4.77
C ILE A 217 -16.00 9.87 -5.60
N SER A 218 -16.29 8.71 -4.99
CA SER A 218 -16.39 7.45 -5.70
C SER A 218 -17.86 7.14 -5.99
N THR A 219 -18.19 6.80 -7.24
CA THR A 219 -19.56 6.46 -7.64
C THR A 219 -19.71 4.96 -7.76
N VAL A 220 -20.77 4.42 -7.16
CA VAL A 220 -21.05 2.99 -7.08
C VAL A 220 -22.51 2.69 -7.42
N GLU A 221 -22.77 1.49 -7.89
CA GLU A 221 -24.13 0.98 -8.09
C GLU A 221 -24.61 0.30 -6.83
N ARG A 222 -25.91 0.45 -6.52
CA ARG A 222 -26.54 -0.20 -5.38
C ARG A 222 -26.64 -1.72 -5.60
N GLY A 223 -26.43 -2.49 -4.54
CA GLY A 223 -26.53 -3.95 -4.54
C GLY A 223 -25.33 -4.67 -5.15
N LYS A 224 -24.22 -3.97 -5.36
CA LYS A 224 -22.96 -4.51 -5.88
C LYS A 224 -21.90 -4.61 -4.78
N THR A 225 -20.84 -5.36 -5.07
CA THR A 225 -19.69 -5.50 -4.18
C THR A 225 -18.46 -4.86 -4.82
N TYR A 226 -17.75 -4.02 -4.06
CA TYR A 226 -16.53 -3.34 -4.48
C TYR A 226 -15.35 -3.73 -3.60
N LEU A 227 -14.15 -3.78 -4.19
CA LEU A 227 -12.90 -3.89 -3.42
C LEU A 227 -12.30 -2.50 -3.22
N LEU A 228 -12.28 -2.01 -1.99
CA LEU A 228 -11.56 -0.78 -1.64
C LEU A 228 -10.12 -1.15 -1.29
N ARG A 229 -9.16 -0.63 -2.05
CA ARG A 229 -7.73 -0.87 -1.85
C ARG A 229 -7.13 0.32 -1.10
N VAL A 230 -7.22 0.26 0.22
CA VAL A 230 -6.82 1.36 1.10
C VAL A 230 -5.32 1.33 1.35
N ILE A 231 -4.65 2.47 1.20
CA ILE A 231 -3.21 2.65 1.41
C ILE A 231 -3.03 3.87 2.30
N ASN A 232 -2.29 3.74 3.40
CA ASN A 232 -1.87 4.91 4.17
C ASN A 232 -0.49 5.37 3.70
N ALA A 233 -0.47 6.36 2.81
CA ALA A 233 0.74 7.02 2.31
C ALA A 233 1.09 8.30 3.09
N ALA A 234 0.37 8.61 4.19
CA ALA A 234 0.73 9.70 5.10
C ALA A 234 2.13 9.52 5.69
N LEU A 235 2.74 10.60 6.16
CA LEU A 235 4.06 10.56 6.77
C LEU A 235 4.01 10.15 8.24
N ASN A 236 3.09 10.73 9.01
CA ASN A 236 3.26 10.81 10.46
C ASN A 236 2.29 9.95 11.29
N ASN A 237 1.03 9.80 10.86
CA ASN A 237 -0.03 9.28 11.73
C ASN A 237 -0.70 8.02 11.20
N GLU A 238 -1.02 7.14 12.15
CA GLU A 238 -2.04 6.11 11.97
C GLU A 238 -3.40 6.78 11.81
N LEU A 239 -4.24 6.23 10.93
CA LEU A 239 -5.53 6.82 10.59
C LEU A 239 -6.65 5.82 10.86
N PHE A 240 -7.72 6.30 11.50
CA PHE A 240 -9.01 5.63 11.42
C PHE A 240 -9.70 5.99 10.11
N PHE A 241 -10.35 5.01 9.49
CA PHE A 241 -11.16 5.19 8.28
C PHE A 241 -12.52 4.52 8.44
N ALA A 242 -13.57 5.25 8.06
CA ALA A 242 -14.95 4.74 8.10
C ALA A 242 -15.76 5.27 6.91
N ILE A 243 -16.77 4.52 6.51
CA ILE A 243 -17.82 4.95 5.57
C ILE A 243 -19.15 4.94 6.32
N ALA A 244 -19.88 6.04 6.28
CA ALA A 244 -21.15 6.16 6.98
C ALA A 244 -22.13 5.06 6.56
N ASN A 245 -22.75 4.42 7.55
CA ASN A 245 -23.77 3.38 7.42
C ASN A 245 -23.32 2.10 6.70
N HIS A 246 -22.04 1.93 6.39
CA HIS A 246 -21.54 0.73 5.72
C HIS A 246 -20.69 -0.11 6.67
N THR A 247 -20.92 -1.42 6.63
CA THR A 247 -19.99 -2.41 7.20
C THR A 247 -18.95 -2.76 6.15
N LEU A 248 -17.70 -2.87 6.58
CA LEU A 248 -16.54 -3.21 5.77
C LEU A 248 -16.10 -4.62 6.14
N THR A 249 -15.70 -5.42 5.16
CA THR A 249 -15.08 -6.74 5.43
C THR A 249 -13.60 -6.68 5.07
N VAL A 250 -12.72 -6.82 6.06
CA VAL A 250 -11.27 -6.88 5.81
C VAL A 250 -10.93 -8.23 5.21
N VAL A 251 -10.28 -8.25 4.05
CA VAL A 251 -9.94 -9.48 3.32
C VAL A 251 -8.46 -9.62 2.99
N GLU A 252 -7.67 -8.56 3.15
CA GLU A 252 -6.26 -8.53 2.83
C GLU A 252 -5.56 -7.40 3.59
N VAL A 253 -4.32 -7.64 4.01
CA VAL A 253 -3.39 -6.64 4.55
C VAL A 253 -2.02 -6.92 3.95
N ASP A 254 -1.35 -5.90 3.43
CA ASP A 254 0.02 -5.96 2.89
C ASP A 254 0.27 -7.10 1.88
N ALA A 255 -0.62 -7.22 0.90
CA ALA A 255 -0.60 -8.29 -0.12
C ALA A 255 -0.60 -9.73 0.47
N ALA A 256 -1.24 -9.89 1.63
CA ALA A 256 -1.54 -11.18 2.24
C ALA A 256 -3.03 -11.27 2.59
N TYR A 257 -3.70 -12.34 2.13
CA TYR A 257 -5.09 -12.57 2.47
C TYR A 257 -5.28 -12.82 3.96
N THR A 258 -6.32 -12.21 4.52
CA THR A 258 -6.72 -12.41 5.91
C THR A 258 -7.86 -13.41 6.00
N LYS A 259 -8.13 -13.93 7.20
CA LYS A 259 -9.45 -14.49 7.51
C LYS A 259 -10.46 -13.34 7.48
N PRO A 260 -11.48 -13.40 6.60
CA PRO A 260 -12.41 -12.29 6.49
C PRO A 260 -13.10 -11.97 7.82
N PHE A 261 -13.16 -10.69 8.17
CA PHE A 261 -13.93 -10.24 9.33
C PHE A 261 -14.58 -8.88 9.07
N ASN A 262 -15.76 -8.70 9.67
CA ASN A 262 -16.54 -7.47 9.54
C ASN A 262 -16.10 -6.44 10.57
N THR A 263 -16.17 -5.17 10.15
CA THR A 263 -15.87 -4.00 10.98
C THR A 263 -16.60 -2.77 10.44
N THR A 264 -16.88 -1.80 11.31
CA THR A 264 -17.52 -0.53 10.93
C THR A 264 -16.50 0.56 10.58
N ALA A 265 -15.26 0.39 10.99
CA ALA A 265 -14.12 1.24 10.66
C ALA A 265 -12.82 0.39 10.64
N ILE A 266 -11.73 0.96 10.15
CA ILE A 266 -10.39 0.34 10.25
C ILE A 266 -9.42 1.32 10.89
N MET A 267 -8.33 0.79 11.45
CA MET A 267 -7.12 1.54 11.76
C MET A 267 -6.03 1.11 10.77
N ILE A 268 -5.30 2.06 10.20
CA ILE A 268 -4.23 1.79 9.24
C ILE A 268 -3.02 2.71 9.50
N ALA A 269 -1.84 2.12 9.69
CA ALA A 269 -0.60 2.84 9.93
C ALA A 269 0.12 3.24 8.63
N PRO A 270 0.94 4.31 8.61
CA PRO A 270 1.77 4.65 7.46
C PRO A 270 2.57 3.45 6.95
N GLY A 271 2.48 3.17 5.65
CA GLY A 271 3.09 2.00 5.03
C GLY A 271 2.15 0.83 4.83
N GLN A 272 1.14 0.66 5.68
CA GLN A 272 0.20 -0.45 5.55
C GLN A 272 -0.77 -0.25 4.38
N THR A 273 -1.19 -1.38 3.82
CA THR A 273 -2.34 -1.46 2.94
C THR A 273 -3.41 -2.35 3.57
N THR A 274 -4.68 -2.05 3.30
CA THR A 274 -5.80 -2.89 3.72
C THR A 274 -6.83 -2.95 2.61
N THR A 275 -7.16 -4.14 2.14
CA THR A 275 -8.23 -4.33 1.15
C THR A 275 -9.52 -4.71 1.83
N LEU A 276 -10.59 -4.00 1.49
CA LEU A 276 -11.92 -4.12 2.08
C LEU A 276 -12.94 -4.53 1.01
N LEU A 277 -13.82 -5.47 1.33
CA LEU A 277 -15.08 -5.62 0.60
C LEU A 277 -16.10 -4.61 1.14
N LEU A 278 -16.71 -3.88 0.22
CA LEU A 278 -17.82 -2.97 0.45
C LEU A 278 -19.04 -3.49 -0.32
N ASN A 279 -20.10 -3.85 0.42
CA ASN A 279 -21.40 -4.13 -0.17
C ASN A 279 -22.22 -2.84 -0.17
N THR A 280 -22.79 -2.48 -1.32
CA THR A 280 -23.60 -1.26 -1.47
C THR A 280 -25.08 -1.53 -1.17
N ASP A 281 -25.36 -2.00 0.03
CA ASP A 281 -26.66 -2.51 0.47
C ASP A 281 -27.62 -1.43 0.99
N GLN A 282 -27.13 -0.21 1.20
CA GLN A 282 -27.92 0.86 1.81
C GLN A 282 -29.09 1.31 0.92
N VAL A 283 -30.23 1.62 1.54
CA VAL A 283 -31.35 2.31 0.89
C VAL A 283 -31.18 3.80 1.14
N PRO A 284 -30.91 4.63 0.11
CA PRO A 284 -30.72 6.05 0.32
C PRO A 284 -32.07 6.73 0.62
N GLU A 285 -32.44 6.87 1.89
CA GLU A 285 -33.72 7.51 2.28
C GLU A 285 -33.71 9.04 2.06
N HIS A 286 -32.57 9.69 2.32
CA HIS A 286 -32.46 11.17 2.31
C HIS A 286 -31.28 11.71 1.49
N SER A 287 -30.17 10.97 1.42
CA SER A 287 -28.95 11.33 0.68
C SER A 287 -28.38 10.10 0.00
N GLN A 288 -28.01 10.22 -1.28
CA GLN A 288 -27.28 9.19 -2.03
C GLN A 288 -25.76 9.25 -1.80
N MET A 289 -25.34 10.21 -0.99
CA MET A 289 -23.94 10.46 -0.63
C MET A 289 -23.73 9.97 0.79
N PHE A 290 -22.80 9.02 0.95
CA PHE A 290 -22.33 8.54 2.24
C PHE A 290 -20.94 9.12 2.47
N PRO A 291 -20.74 9.95 3.50
CA PRO A 291 -19.42 10.45 3.82
C PRO A 291 -18.50 9.29 4.18
N MET A 292 -17.29 9.33 3.64
CA MET A 292 -16.17 8.53 4.12
C MET A 292 -15.17 9.50 4.75
N ALA A 293 -14.59 9.12 5.87
CA ALA A 293 -13.75 10.02 6.64
C ALA A 293 -12.48 9.34 7.12
N ILE A 294 -11.40 10.12 7.16
CA ILE A 294 -10.16 9.77 7.84
C ILE A 294 -9.86 10.75 8.97
N THR A 295 -9.48 10.23 10.12
CA THR A 295 -9.08 10.99 11.30
C THR A 295 -7.89 10.29 11.95
N PRO A 296 -6.94 11.00 12.57
CA PRO A 296 -5.77 10.35 13.13
C PRO A 296 -6.10 9.58 14.40
N TYR A 297 -5.44 8.45 14.59
CA TYR A 297 -5.34 7.79 15.89
C TYR A 297 -4.05 8.24 16.57
N VAL A 298 -4.17 8.89 17.74
CA VAL A 298 -3.02 9.49 18.43
C VAL A 298 -3.11 9.28 19.93
N THR A 299 -2.09 8.65 20.48
CA THR A 299 -1.81 8.55 21.93
C THR A 299 -0.60 9.39 22.34
N SER A 300 0.09 10.00 21.36
CA SER A 300 1.24 10.86 21.55
C SER A 300 0.87 12.18 22.22
N ILE A 301 1.83 12.73 22.96
CA ILE A 301 1.78 14.09 23.53
C ILE A 301 2.41 15.15 22.62
N PHE A 302 3.03 14.73 21.51
CA PHE A 302 3.63 15.64 20.54
C PHE A 302 2.56 16.29 19.65
N PRO A 303 2.82 17.50 19.12
CA PRO A 303 1.93 18.14 18.16
C PRO A 303 1.63 17.22 16.97
N PHE A 304 0.39 17.21 16.54
CA PHE A 304 -0.08 16.44 15.39
C PHE A 304 -1.17 17.22 14.66
N ASN A 305 -1.43 16.87 13.41
CA ASN A 305 -2.58 17.41 12.69
C ASN A 305 -3.86 16.80 13.28
N ASN A 306 -4.66 17.59 13.99
CA ASN A 306 -5.89 17.14 14.65
C ASN A 306 -7.16 17.34 13.81
N SER A 307 -7.02 17.42 12.48
CA SER A 307 -8.14 17.59 11.56
C SER A 307 -8.65 16.26 11.00
N THR A 308 -9.79 16.32 10.33
CA THR A 308 -10.45 15.18 9.68
C THR A 308 -10.65 15.51 8.21
N SER A 309 -10.35 14.57 7.31
CA SER A 309 -10.64 14.69 5.88
C SER A 309 -11.86 13.86 5.51
N ILE A 310 -12.70 14.39 4.62
CA ILE A 310 -13.93 13.72 4.15
C ILE A 310 -13.90 13.59 2.62
N GLY A 311 -14.23 12.39 2.14
CA GLY A 311 -14.67 12.10 0.78
C GLY A 311 -16.08 11.52 0.78
N PHE A 312 -16.56 11.04 -0.37
CA PHE A 312 -17.90 10.49 -0.47
C PHE A 312 -17.98 9.23 -1.32
N LEU A 313 -18.80 8.30 -0.86
CA LEU A 313 -19.35 7.23 -1.66
C LEU A 313 -20.73 7.66 -2.18
N ARG A 314 -20.88 7.73 -3.50
CA ARG A 314 -22.12 8.15 -4.18
C ARG A 314 -22.80 6.97 -4.84
N TYR A 315 -24.04 6.69 -4.48
CA TYR A 315 -24.84 5.70 -5.20
C TYR A 315 -25.36 6.30 -6.51
N ASN A 316 -25.17 5.61 -7.63
CA ASN A 316 -25.62 6.04 -8.96
C ASN A 316 -27.15 5.97 -9.03
N SER A 317 -27.82 7.12 -9.12
CA SER A 317 -29.29 7.22 -9.19
C SER A 317 -29.72 8.55 -9.82
N THR A 318 -30.92 8.56 -10.40
CA THR A 318 -31.49 9.68 -11.18
C THR A 318 -32.01 10.85 -10.33
N LYS A 319 -32.07 10.72 -9.00
CA LYS A 319 -32.59 11.76 -8.10
C LYS A 319 -31.44 12.53 -7.42
N ILE A 320 -31.23 13.79 -7.78
CA ILE A 320 -30.21 14.66 -7.15
C ILE A 320 -30.76 15.28 -5.86
N LYS A 321 -30.01 15.30 -4.74
CA LYS A 321 -29.76 16.50 -3.89
C LYS A 321 -29.00 16.28 -2.57
N LYS A 322 -28.38 17.40 -2.18
CA LYS A 322 -27.68 17.89 -0.96
C LYS A 322 -26.53 17.08 -0.34
N PHE A 323 -25.42 17.81 -0.22
CA PHE A 323 -24.22 17.47 0.52
C PHE A 323 -24.50 17.50 2.02
N SER A 324 -24.15 16.43 2.73
CA SER A 324 -24.04 16.46 4.19
C SER A 324 -22.57 16.31 4.55
N SER A 325 -22.01 17.31 5.20
CA SER A 325 -20.65 17.27 5.77
C SER A 325 -20.62 16.64 7.16
N LYS A 326 -21.71 15.97 7.60
CA LYS A 326 -21.74 15.26 8.87
C LYS A 326 -20.75 14.10 8.81
N LEU A 327 -19.95 13.94 9.87
CA LEU A 327 -19.03 12.81 9.98
C LEU A 327 -19.80 11.48 10.11
N PRO A 328 -19.21 10.36 9.64
CA PRO A 328 -19.74 9.03 9.93
C PRO A 328 -19.85 8.83 11.45
N GLU A 329 -21.03 8.43 11.94
CA GLU A 329 -21.25 8.17 13.37
C GLU A 329 -20.41 6.98 13.88
N ASN A 330 -20.02 6.11 12.96
CA ASN A 330 -19.13 4.96 13.19
C ASN A 330 -17.63 5.30 13.11
N LEU A 331 -17.24 6.57 12.91
CA LEU A 331 -15.83 6.97 12.93
C LEU A 331 -15.33 6.98 14.39
N PRO A 332 -14.31 6.19 14.75
CA PRO A 332 -13.76 6.19 16.10
C PRO A 332 -13.18 7.56 16.50
N GLU A 333 -13.20 7.86 17.79
CA GLU A 333 -12.54 9.04 18.34
C GLU A 333 -11.01 8.92 18.21
N MET A 334 -10.30 10.04 18.07
CA MET A 334 -8.84 10.05 17.84
C MET A 334 -8.02 9.34 18.93
N LYS A 335 -8.57 9.15 20.14
CA LYS A 335 -7.90 8.50 21.27
C LYS A 335 -8.43 7.08 21.56
N ASP A 336 -9.26 6.52 20.69
CA ASP A 336 -9.92 5.23 20.90
C ASP A 336 -8.96 4.04 20.75
N THR A 337 -8.12 3.86 21.78
CA THR A 337 -7.15 2.77 21.87
C THR A 337 -7.83 1.42 22.01
N ALA A 338 -9.04 1.38 22.58
CA ALA A 338 -9.81 0.15 22.70
C ALA A 338 -10.24 -0.37 21.32
N PHE A 339 -10.75 0.52 20.45
CA PHE A 339 -11.06 0.18 19.07
C PHE A 339 -9.81 -0.24 18.29
N ALA A 340 -8.72 0.54 18.35
CA ALA A 340 -7.47 0.21 17.65
C ALA A 340 -6.95 -1.18 18.05
N THR A 341 -6.91 -1.48 19.35
CA THR A 341 -6.48 -2.78 19.89
C THR A 341 -7.41 -3.91 19.44
N ALA A 342 -8.73 -3.70 19.51
CA ALA A 342 -9.71 -4.69 19.10
C ALA A 342 -9.64 -5.01 17.60
N PHE A 343 -9.39 -3.99 16.76
CA PHE A 343 -9.17 -4.15 15.33
C PHE A 343 -7.92 -4.99 15.05
N LEU A 344 -6.77 -4.63 15.64
CA LEU A 344 -5.50 -5.34 15.45
C LEU A 344 -5.58 -6.80 15.89
N ASN A 345 -6.27 -7.09 17.00
CA ASN A 345 -6.46 -8.46 17.49
C ASN A 345 -7.27 -9.38 16.55
N LYS A 346 -8.02 -8.82 15.60
CA LYS A 346 -8.76 -9.60 14.59
C LYS A 346 -7.91 -10.00 13.40
N LEU A 347 -6.74 -9.38 13.19
CA LEU A 347 -5.87 -9.65 12.05
C LEU A 347 -5.28 -11.06 12.14
N ARG A 348 -5.66 -11.92 11.20
CA ARG A 348 -5.17 -13.30 11.08
C ARG A 348 -4.98 -13.63 9.61
N SER A 349 -3.84 -14.22 9.24
CA SER A 349 -3.64 -14.77 7.90
C SER A 349 -4.71 -15.81 7.57
N LEU A 350 -5.15 -15.86 6.30
CA LEU A 350 -6.23 -16.73 5.83
C LEU A 350 -6.06 -18.19 6.27
N GLY A 351 -4.87 -18.77 6.06
CA GLY A 351 -4.51 -20.11 6.54
C GLY A 351 -5.41 -21.20 5.98
N SER A 352 -5.38 -21.37 4.66
CA SER A 352 -6.13 -22.40 3.93
C SER A 352 -5.18 -23.37 3.22
N PRO A 353 -5.66 -24.52 2.69
CA PRO A 353 -4.82 -25.42 1.90
C PRO A 353 -4.19 -24.74 0.67
N MET A 354 -4.91 -23.80 0.04
CA MET A 354 -4.41 -23.05 -1.12
C MET A 354 -3.48 -21.90 -0.71
N TYR A 355 -3.70 -21.31 0.46
CA TYR A 355 -2.91 -20.20 1.01
C TYR A 355 -2.45 -20.54 2.44
N PRO A 356 -1.44 -21.42 2.59
CA PRO A 356 -1.02 -21.93 3.90
C PRO A 356 -0.24 -20.91 4.71
N CYS A 357 -0.37 -20.98 6.04
CA CYS A 357 0.45 -20.20 6.97
C CYS A 357 1.72 -20.98 7.35
N ASN A 358 2.82 -20.70 6.68
CA ASN A 358 4.11 -21.36 6.95
C ASN A 358 4.88 -20.65 8.07
N VAL A 359 4.30 -20.64 9.29
CA VAL A 359 4.94 -20.02 10.46
C VAL A 359 6.19 -20.83 10.86
N PRO A 360 7.38 -20.21 10.95
CA PRO A 360 8.59 -20.89 11.41
C PRO A 360 8.39 -21.46 12.83
N LYS A 361 8.54 -22.79 12.97
CA LYS A 361 8.36 -23.49 14.25
C LYS A 361 9.61 -23.50 15.14
N THR A 362 10.77 -23.28 14.54
CA THR A 362 12.07 -23.30 15.22
C THR A 362 12.71 -21.92 15.16
N VAL A 363 12.99 -21.35 16.33
CA VAL A 363 13.68 -20.06 16.46
C VAL A 363 15.18 -20.30 16.57
N HIS A 364 15.93 -19.93 15.52
CA HIS A 364 17.39 -20.08 15.50
C HIS A 364 18.13 -18.94 16.21
N LYS A 365 17.56 -17.72 16.16
CA LYS A 365 18.13 -16.52 16.77
C LYS A 365 17.01 -15.66 17.33
N ARG A 366 17.16 -15.22 18.57
CA ARG A 366 16.28 -14.22 19.19
C ARG A 366 16.98 -12.88 19.13
N VAL A 367 16.27 -11.86 18.66
CA VAL A 367 16.74 -10.47 18.62
C VAL A 367 15.70 -9.65 19.37
N VAL A 368 16.15 -8.83 20.30
CA VAL A 368 15.32 -7.85 21.00
C VAL A 368 15.73 -6.49 20.46
N ILE A 369 14.78 -5.74 19.90
CA ILE A 369 14.99 -4.41 19.34
C ILE A 369 14.18 -3.44 20.19
N THR A 370 14.87 -2.56 20.91
CA THR A 370 14.24 -1.46 21.65
C THR A 370 14.05 -0.29 20.72
N ILE A 371 12.80 0.16 20.54
CA ILE A 371 12.45 1.34 19.75
C ILE A 371 12.21 2.49 20.73
N SER A 372 12.90 3.61 20.54
CA SER A 372 12.80 4.77 21.42
C SER A 372 13.07 6.05 20.63
N LEU A 373 12.50 7.15 21.10
CA LEU A 373 12.92 8.50 20.70
C LEU A 373 14.01 8.95 21.68
N ASN A 374 15.14 9.44 21.19
CA ASN A 374 16.34 9.69 21.99
C ASN A 374 16.93 11.07 21.74
N LEU A 375 17.15 11.86 22.79
CA LEU A 375 17.82 13.16 22.69
C LEU A 375 19.33 12.98 22.45
N GLN A 376 19.91 13.90 21.68
CA GLN A 376 21.35 13.99 21.45
C GLN A 376 21.83 15.39 21.82
N ASP A 377 23.07 15.49 22.31
CA ASP A 377 23.67 16.77 22.66
C ASP A 377 23.71 17.71 21.46
N CYS A 378 23.33 18.97 21.69
CA CYS A 378 23.41 20.01 20.68
C CYS A 378 24.90 20.31 20.37
N PRO A 379 25.29 20.48 19.09
CA PRO A 379 26.65 20.86 18.73
C PRO A 379 27.13 22.11 19.48
N SER A 380 28.41 22.13 19.87
CA SER A 380 28.99 23.25 20.63
C SER A 380 28.76 24.60 19.93
N GLY A 381 28.27 25.58 20.70
CA GLY A 381 27.97 26.92 20.19
C GLY A 381 26.62 27.06 19.46
N LYS A 382 25.79 26.02 19.43
CA LYS A 382 24.41 26.09 18.90
C LYS A 382 23.39 25.92 20.02
N SER A 383 22.17 26.43 19.78
CA SER A 383 20.98 26.12 20.56
C SER A 383 20.06 25.25 19.71
N CYS A 384 19.57 24.15 20.28
CA CYS A 384 18.71 23.19 19.61
C CYS A 384 17.37 23.15 20.34
N GLN A 385 16.28 23.03 19.58
CA GLN A 385 14.92 22.84 20.09
C GLN A 385 14.65 21.36 20.43
N GLY A 386 15.59 20.46 20.11
CA GLY A 386 15.52 19.04 20.41
C GLY A 386 16.64 18.23 19.75
N HIS A 387 16.24 17.12 19.11
CA HIS A 387 17.04 16.08 18.48
C HIS A 387 17.75 16.52 17.20
N THR A 388 19.09 16.58 17.20
CA THR A 388 19.86 17.01 16.02
C THR A 388 20.05 15.92 14.95
N SER A 389 19.69 14.67 15.24
CA SER A 389 19.61 13.60 14.24
C SER A 389 18.55 12.57 14.61
N TRP A 390 17.83 12.08 13.61
CA TRP A 390 17.00 10.88 13.73
C TRP A 390 17.82 9.71 13.16
N GLY A 391 17.93 8.63 13.91
CA GLY A 391 18.65 7.46 13.42
C GLY A 391 18.43 6.24 14.29
N LEU A 392 17.62 5.30 13.79
CA LEU A 392 17.70 3.93 14.29
C LEU A 392 18.98 3.32 13.68
N ALA A 393 20.10 3.41 14.38
CA ALA A 393 21.36 2.82 13.94
C ALA A 393 21.38 1.32 14.26
N MET A 394 20.64 0.51 13.49
CA MET A 394 20.75 -0.94 13.53
C MET A 394 20.95 -1.49 12.12
N GLY A 395 22.11 -2.10 11.88
CA GLY A 395 22.41 -2.86 10.67
C GLY A 395 22.43 -4.35 10.96
N LEU A 396 21.57 -5.12 10.31
CA LEU A 396 21.65 -6.58 10.29
C LEU A 396 22.38 -7.02 9.02
N ILE A 397 23.64 -7.44 9.15
CA ILE A 397 24.39 -8.02 8.04
C ILE A 397 24.00 -9.50 7.91
N VAL A 398 23.26 -9.83 6.86
CA VAL A 398 22.92 -11.21 6.51
C VAL A 398 23.85 -11.67 5.39
N ARG A 399 24.67 -12.70 5.66
CA ARG A 399 25.56 -13.30 4.65
C ARG A 399 24.77 -14.24 3.75
N ASN A 400 25.24 -14.42 2.51
CA ASN A 400 24.71 -15.42 1.60
C ASN A 400 24.69 -16.80 2.27
N GLY A 401 23.59 -17.52 2.10
CA GLY A 401 23.45 -18.90 2.57
C GLY A 401 23.96 -19.90 1.54
N VAL A 402 23.76 -21.19 1.83
CA VAL A 402 24.13 -22.28 0.92
C VAL A 402 23.09 -22.39 -0.20
N GLY A 403 23.50 -22.06 -1.42
CA GLY A 403 22.71 -22.23 -2.64
C GLY A 403 22.20 -20.94 -3.27
N GLU A 404 21.68 -21.09 -4.47
CA GLU A 404 21.30 -19.98 -5.34
C GLU A 404 20.15 -19.13 -4.75
N SER A 405 19.11 -19.78 -4.19
CA SER A 405 17.95 -19.11 -3.58
C SER A 405 18.26 -18.36 -2.28
N LYS A 406 19.46 -18.57 -1.71
CA LYS A 406 19.94 -17.93 -0.49
C LYS A 406 21.05 -16.91 -0.75
N SER A 407 21.23 -16.53 -2.01
CA SER A 407 22.27 -15.60 -2.46
C SER A 407 21.70 -14.49 -3.34
N LEU A 408 22.20 -13.26 -3.15
CA LEU A 408 21.90 -12.14 -4.04
C LEU A 408 22.56 -12.34 -5.42
N LEU A 409 21.94 -11.83 -6.49
CA LEU A 409 22.64 -11.72 -7.78
C LEU A 409 23.61 -10.51 -7.74
N PRO A 410 24.60 -10.44 -8.64
CA PRO A 410 25.37 -9.22 -8.81
C PRO A 410 24.47 -8.02 -9.17
N PRO A 411 24.82 -6.80 -8.72
CA PRO A 411 24.11 -5.59 -9.12
C PRO A 411 24.22 -5.37 -10.63
N PRO A 412 23.23 -4.71 -11.25
CA PRO A 412 23.27 -4.38 -12.67
C PRO A 412 24.31 -3.28 -12.93
N LYS A 413 24.81 -3.21 -14.17
CA LYS A 413 25.87 -2.26 -14.55
C LYS A 413 25.45 -0.80 -14.49
N ASP A 414 24.14 -0.53 -14.57
CA ASP A 414 23.51 0.79 -14.52
C ASP A 414 23.03 1.16 -13.11
N LEU A 415 23.41 0.41 -12.07
CA LEU A 415 23.14 0.81 -10.68
C LEU A 415 23.80 2.17 -10.38
N PRO A 416 23.07 3.17 -9.85
CA PRO A 416 23.65 4.48 -9.56
C PRO A 416 24.84 4.40 -8.60
N LEU A 417 25.95 5.03 -8.98
CA LEU A 417 27.19 5.03 -8.23
C LEU A 417 27.22 6.11 -7.15
N CYS A 418 27.78 5.73 -6.02
CA CYS A 418 28.38 6.63 -5.05
C CYS A 418 29.81 6.91 -5.53
#